data_AF-A0A2K8XBQ3-F1
#
_entry.id   AF-A0A2K8XBQ3-F1
#
_cell.length_a   1.000
_cell.length_b   1.000
_cell.length_c   1.000
_cell.angle_alpha   90.00
_cell.angle_beta   90.00
_cell.angle_gamma   90.00
#
_symmetry.space_group_name_H-M   'P 1'
#
loop_
_entity.id
_entity.type
_entity.pdbx_description
1 polymer ?
#
loop_
_entity_poly.entity_id
_entity_poly.type
_entity_poly.pdbx_seq_one_letter_code
_entity_poly.pdbx_strand_id
1 'polypeptide(L)' 'MSTTFLNTKTRGITKTVAEFTKQEGQSNKEFREFISEQVVEHRKEGMDVFKSPRPGDIQENE' A
#
# COMPACT_ATOMS: atom_id res chain seq x y z
N MET A 1 -9.54 -4.79 -12.25
CA MET A 1 -9.03 -5.21 -10.92
C MET A 1 -8.61 -3.95 -10.16
N SER A 2 -8.80 -3.90 -8.84
CA SER A 2 -8.42 -2.73 -8.02
C SER A 2 -7.20 -3.08 -7.20
N THR A 3 -6.10 -2.38 -7.43
CA THR A 3 -4.84 -2.57 -6.71
C THR A 3 -4.60 -1.36 -5.83
N THR A 4 -4.14 -1.58 -4.60
CA THR A 4 -3.75 -0.55 -3.65
C THR A 4 -2.36 -0.87 -3.14
N PHE A 5 -1.51 0.13 -3.18
CA PHE A 5 -0.14 0.06 -2.71
C PHE A 5 -0.06 0.70 -1.34
N LEU A 6 0.67 0.06 -0.42
CA LEU A 6 1.16 0.73 0.77
C LEU A 6 2.57 1.21 0.48
N ASN A 7 2.74 2.53 0.56
CA ASN A 7 3.99 3.19 0.31
C ASN A 7 4.53 3.76 1.61
N THR A 8 5.84 3.80 1.75
CA THR A 8 6.54 4.56 2.79
C THR A 8 7.29 5.73 2.17
N LYS A 9 7.46 6.82 2.93
CA LYS A 9 8.24 7.99 2.49
C LYS A 9 9.40 8.22 3.45
N THR A 10 10.61 7.96 2.95
CA THR A 10 11.85 8.13 3.73
C THR A 10 12.81 9.02 2.97
N ARG A 11 13.25 10.12 3.60
CA ARG A 11 14.24 11.07 3.03
C ARG A 11 13.91 11.55 1.61
N GLY A 12 12.63 11.78 1.33
CA GLY A 12 12.15 12.25 0.02
C GLY A 12 11.91 11.15 -1.03
N ILE A 13 12.32 9.91 -0.75
CA ILE A 13 12.08 8.75 -1.61
C ILE A 13 10.80 8.08 -1.14
N THR A 14 9.89 7.84 -2.09
CA THR A 14 8.72 6.98 -1.85
C THR A 14 9.12 5.56 -2.26
N LYS A 15 8.73 4.54 -1.49
CA LYS A 15 8.94 3.13 -1.84
C LYS A 15 7.68 2.33 -1.56
N THR A 16 7.42 1.31 -2.37
CA THR A 16 6.33 0.36 -2.10
C THR A 16 6.79 -0.64 -1.05
N VAL A 17 6.00 -0.84 0.01
CA VAL A 17 6.26 -1.90 0.99
C VAL A 17 5.35 -3.11 0.80
N ALA A 18 4.13 -2.87 0.32
CA ALA A 18 3.17 -3.93 0.04
C ALA A 18 2.25 -3.54 -1.12
N GLU A 19 1.90 -4.54 -1.93
CA GLU A 19 0.91 -4.44 -2.98
C GLU A 19 -0.27 -5.36 -2.65
N PHE A 20 -1.47 -4.82 -2.70
CA PHE A 20 -2.69 -5.56 -2.47
C PHE A 20 -3.60 -5.43 -3.67
N THR A 21 -3.97 -6.56 -4.25
CA THR A 21 -4.95 -6.61 -5.33
C THR A 21 -6.24 -7.20 -4.80
N LYS A 22 -7.34 -6.49 -5.05
CA LYS A 22 -8.68 -6.94 -4.71
C LYS A 22 -8.96 -8.29 -5.38
N GLN A 23 -9.30 -9.29 -4.57
CA GLN A 23 -9.62 -10.64 -5.03
C GLN A 23 -11.00 -10.71 -5.71
N GLU A 24 -11.18 -11.71 -6.57
CA GLU A 24 -12.46 -11.98 -7.21
C GLU A 24 -13.47 -12.47 -6.16
N GLY A 25 -14.66 -11.85 -6.11
CA GLY A 25 -15.67 -12.12 -5.07
C GLY A 25 -15.54 -11.30 -3.79
N GLN A 26 -14.42 -10.61 -3.55
CA GLN A 26 -14.27 -9.72 -2.40
C GLN A 26 -15.10 -8.44 -2.59
N SER A 27 -15.80 -7.99 -1.55
CA SER A 27 -16.48 -6.70 -1.60
C SER A 27 -15.48 -5.53 -1.49
N ASN A 28 -15.84 -4.37 -2.05
CA ASN A 28 -15.00 -3.18 -1.93
C ASN A 28 -14.84 -2.73 -0.47
N LYS A 29 -15.82 -3.04 0.39
CA LYS A 29 -15.78 -2.70 1.81
C LYS A 29 -14.75 -3.55 2.53
N GLU A 30 -14.83 -4.87 2.39
CA GLU A 30 -13.86 -5.81 2.96
C GLU A 30 -12.44 -5.49 2.50
N PHE A 31 -12.27 -5.19 1.20
CA PHE A 31 -10.95 -4.80 0.69
C PHE A 31 -10.44 -3.53 1.39
N ARG A 32 -11.27 -2.49 1.56
CA ARG A 32 -10.84 -1.25 2.22
C ARG A 32 -10.58 -1.41 3.72
N GLU A 33 -11.34 -2.27 4.39
CA GLU A 33 -11.13 -2.62 5.80
C GLU A 33 -9.79 -3.35 5.96
N PHE A 34 -9.56 -4.38 5.15
CA PHE A 34 -8.28 -5.11 5.11
C PHE A 34 -7.07 -4.19 4.89
N ILE A 35 -7.11 -3.31 3.88
CA ILE A 35 -6.00 -2.36 3.64
C ILE A 35 -5.80 -1.44 4.86
N SER A 36 -6.88 -1.04 5.54
CA SER A 36 -6.78 -0.15 6.69
C SER A 36 -6.19 -0.84 7.90
N GLU A 37 -6.48 -2.13 8.12
CA GLU A 37 -5.83 -2.96 9.12
C GLU A 37 -4.33 -3.10 8.84
N GLN A 38 -3.96 -3.41 7.59
CA GLN A 38 -2.57 -3.51 7.18
C GLN A 38 -1.80 -2.19 7.43
N VAL A 39 -2.39 -1.04 7.15
CA VAL A 39 -1.78 0.27 7.47
C VAL A 39 -1.52 0.43 8.97
N VAL A 40 -2.46 0.02 9.82
CA VAL A 40 -2.32 0.12 11.27
C VAL A 40 -1.22 -0.82 11.78
N GLU A 41 -1.14 -2.04 11.26
CA GLU A 41 -0.09 -3.00 11.62
C GLU A 41 1.31 -2.47 11.29
N HIS A 42 1.53 -2.01 10.06
CA HIS A 42 2.82 -1.44 9.65
C HIS A 42 3.20 -0.21 10.49
N ARG A 43 2.22 0.63 10.86
CA ARG A 43 2.46 1.77 11.76
C ARG A 43 2.83 1.35 13.17
N LYS A 44 2.27 0.26 13.69
CA LYS A 44 2.67 -0.31 15.00
C LYS A 44 4.10 -0.83 14.97
N GLU A 45 4.56 -1.32 13.83
CA GLU A 45 5.96 -1.72 13.59
C GLU A 45 6.92 -0.54 13.40
N GLY A 46 6.41 0.70 13.46
CA GLY A 46 7.21 1.92 13.30
C GLY A 46 7.43 2.32 11.84
N MET A 47 6.75 1.68 10.88
CA MET A 47 6.78 2.08 9.47
C MET A 47 5.68 3.11 9.19
N ASP A 48 6.07 4.33 8.83
CA ASP A 48 5.10 5.33 8.35
C ASP A 48 4.69 5.00 6.92
N VAL A 49 3.57 4.27 6.81
CA VAL A 49 2.96 3.87 5.54
C VAL A 49 1.68 4.65 5.24
N PHE A 50 1.43 4.84 3.94
CA PHE A 50 0.23 5.46 3.40
C PHE A 50 -0.30 4.72 2.16
N LYS A 51 -1.61 4.83 1.94
CA LYS A 51 -2.30 4.19 0.82
C LYS A 51 -2.07 5.00 -0.46
N SER A 52 -1.73 4.33 -1.55
CA SER A 52 -1.52 4.93 -2.87
C SER A 52 -2.15 4.07 -3.97
N PRO A 53 -2.73 4.69 -5.02
CA PRO A 53 -3.14 3.97 -6.23
C PRO A 53 -1.97 3.64 -7.16
N ARG A 54 -0.75 4.11 -6.85
CA ARG A 54 0.47 3.90 -7.63
C ARG A 54 1.61 3.36 -6.76
N PRO A 55 2.48 2.49 -7.32
CA PRO A 55 3.69 2.07 -6.62
C PRO A 55 4.56 3.29 -6.31
N GLY A 56 5.25 3.23 -5.18
CA GLY A 56 6.18 4.25 -4.75
C GLY A 56 7.56 4.13 -5.41
N ASP A 57 7.89 2.94 -5.90
CA ASP A 57 9.20 2.64 -6.46
C ASP A 57 9.44 3.53 -7.69
N ILE A 58 10.48 4.35 -7.62
CA ILE A 58 10.98 5.07 -8.77
C ILE A 58 11.52 3.99 -9.72
N GLN A 59 10.76 3.65 -10.76
CA GLN A 59 11.32 3.02 -11.95
C GLN A 59 12.22 4.06 -12.60
N GLU A 60 13.48 4.17 -12.17
CA GLU A 60 14.51 4.71 -13.05
C GLU A 60 14.62 3.70 -14.20
N ASN A 61 14.02 4.07 -15.33
CA ASN A 61 14.26 3.39 -16.59
C ASN A 61 15.77 3.57 -16.89
N GLU A 62 16.50 2.46 -16.94
CA GLU A 62 17.82 2.37 -17.57
C GLU A 62 17.79 2.90 -19.01
#